data_AF-A0A1B5KR05-F1
#
_entry.id   AF-A0A1B5KR05-F1
#
_cell.length_a   1.000
_cell.length_b   1.000
_cell.length_c   1.000
_cell.angle_alpha   90.00
_cell.angle_beta   90.00
_cell.angle_gamma   90.00
#
_symmetry.space_group_name_H-M   'P 1'
#
loop_
_entity.id
_entity.type
_entity.pdbx_description
1 polymer ?
#
loop_
_entity_poly.entity_id
_entity_poly.type
_entity_poly.pdbx_seq_one_letter_code
_entity_poly.pdbx_strand_id
1 'polypeptide(L)'
;MPHQGVFEQPSPLPSHGLFKMLQSNGDLHSLHGHFSELSDPPNLLAALQGGEMPPPDEDMSPSDPNLVPYEQDVRFEGDLYTPKWVRGHGNRREGWCGICKPGRWLVLKNSAFWYDKSFTHGISAATGSPFEEPLDTRRMVGNPDVWEGLCGSCNDWIPLVSSKKKGTTWFRHAYKVLQQRKHRLQMPPHQESAPGPEGCGQPAS
;
A
#
# COMPACT_ATOMS: atom_id res chain seq x y z
N MET A 1 19.08 -60.23 27.16
CA MET A 1 18.35 -59.05 27.67
C MET A 1 19.07 -57.80 27.18
N PRO A 2 18.70 -57.20 26.05
CA PRO A 2 19.24 -55.90 25.65
C PRO A 2 18.34 -54.76 26.14
N HIS A 3 18.95 -53.77 26.77
CA HIS A 3 18.34 -52.51 27.21
C HIS A 3 17.90 -51.69 25.99
N GLN A 4 16.61 -51.39 25.86
CA GLN A 4 16.09 -50.40 24.92
C GLN A 4 16.26 -49.00 25.53
N GLY A 5 17.12 -48.18 24.92
CA GLY A 5 17.19 -46.75 25.19
C GLY A 5 16.06 -46.02 24.48
N VAL A 6 15.22 -45.35 25.25
CA VAL A 6 14.12 -44.51 24.76
C VAL A 6 14.73 -43.23 24.16
N PHE A 7 14.52 -43.01 22.87
CA PHE A 7 14.78 -41.73 22.21
C PHE A 7 13.62 -40.78 22.53
N GLU A 8 13.87 -39.82 23.42
CA GLU A 8 12.90 -38.77 23.76
C GLU A 8 12.95 -37.68 22.69
N GLN A 9 11.88 -37.56 21.88
CA GLN A 9 11.74 -36.47 20.92
C GLN A 9 11.48 -35.15 21.66
N PRO A 10 12.18 -34.06 21.31
CA PRO A 10 11.87 -32.75 21.87
C PRO A 10 10.53 -32.25 21.33
N SER A 11 9.70 -31.76 22.24
CA SER A 11 8.36 -31.23 22.00
C SER A 11 8.39 -30.05 21.00
N PRO A 12 7.44 -29.96 20.04
CA PRO A 12 7.37 -28.82 19.15
C PRO A 12 6.95 -27.56 19.93
N LEU A 13 7.82 -26.56 19.91
CA LEU A 13 7.58 -25.24 20.49
C LEU A 13 6.32 -24.61 19.86
N PRO A 14 5.40 -24.04 20.66
CA PRO A 14 4.23 -23.38 20.12
C PRO A 14 4.64 -22.05 19.45
N SER A 15 4.48 -22.00 18.13
CA SER A 15 4.64 -20.81 17.30
C SER A 15 3.49 -19.84 17.50
N HIS A 16 3.46 -19.14 18.64
CA HIS A 16 2.52 -18.05 18.90
C HIS A 16 3.18 -16.67 18.78
N GLY A 17 3.63 -16.35 17.56
CA GLY A 17 3.83 -14.98 17.12
C GLY A 17 2.49 -14.40 16.65
N LEU A 18 1.67 -13.95 17.60
CA LEU A 18 0.43 -13.22 17.36
C LEU A 18 0.69 -11.95 16.54
N PHE A 19 0.57 -12.03 15.21
CA PHE A 19 0.18 -10.87 14.41
C PHE A 19 -1.28 -10.56 14.74
N LYS A 20 -1.50 -9.73 15.76
CA LYS A 20 -2.76 -9.00 15.91
C LYS A 20 -2.85 -8.04 14.73
N MET A 21 -3.34 -8.53 13.59
CA MET A 21 -3.92 -7.67 12.58
C MET A 21 -4.96 -6.83 13.30
N LEU A 22 -4.73 -5.51 13.34
CA LEU A 22 -5.62 -4.55 13.97
C LEU A 22 -6.96 -4.63 13.24
N GLN A 23 -7.88 -5.41 13.81
CA GLN A 23 -9.25 -5.50 13.34
C GLN A 23 -9.88 -4.14 13.63
N SER A 24 -10.02 -3.35 12.57
CA SER A 24 -10.81 -2.13 12.59
C SER A 24 -12.26 -2.53 12.89
N ASN A 25 -12.72 -2.26 14.11
CA ASN A 25 -14.13 -2.31 14.50
C ASN A 25 -14.88 -1.09 13.94
N GLY A 26 -14.76 -0.87 12.64
CA GLY A 26 -15.68 -0.01 11.90
C GLY A 26 -16.73 -0.92 11.29
N ASP A 27 -18.00 -0.63 11.56
CA ASP A 27 -19.19 -1.35 11.10
C ASP A 27 -19.03 -1.86 9.66
N LEU A 28 -18.77 -3.17 9.53
CA LEU A 28 -18.29 -3.81 8.32
C LEU A 28 -19.41 -4.08 7.30
N HIS A 29 -20.65 -3.70 7.62
CA HIS A 29 -21.84 -4.02 6.82
C HIS A 29 -22.22 -2.92 5.82
N SER A 30 -21.80 -1.67 6.01
CA SER A 30 -22.24 -0.56 5.13
C SER A 30 -21.36 -0.36 3.87
N LEU A 31 -20.15 -0.93 3.84
CA LEU A 31 -19.26 -0.89 2.66
C LEU A 31 -19.17 -2.22 1.91
N HIS A 32 -19.86 -3.26 2.40
CA HIS A 32 -19.96 -4.56 1.73
C HIS A 32 -21.20 -4.59 0.81
N GLY A 33 -21.47 -3.48 0.12
CA GLY A 33 -22.37 -3.51 -1.03
C GLY A 33 -21.85 -4.56 -1.99
N HIS A 34 -22.67 -5.56 -2.29
CA HIS A 34 -22.34 -6.69 -3.12
C HIS A 34 -21.71 -6.20 -4.43
N PHE A 35 -20.38 -6.28 -4.56
CA PHE A 35 -19.65 -5.81 -5.75
C PHE A 35 -20.15 -6.46 -7.05
N SER A 36 -20.82 -7.62 -6.94
CA SER A 36 -21.54 -8.31 -8.00
C SER A 36 -22.68 -7.50 -8.61
N GLU A 37 -23.43 -6.73 -7.81
CA GLU A 37 -24.63 -5.97 -8.22
C GLU A 37 -24.34 -4.56 -8.73
N LEU A 38 -23.12 -4.03 -8.53
CA LEU A 38 -22.77 -2.68 -8.98
C LEU A 38 -22.55 -2.67 -10.49
N SER A 39 -23.35 -1.88 -11.21
CA SER A 39 -23.17 -1.65 -12.66
C SER A 39 -21.85 -0.96 -12.97
N ASP A 40 -21.34 -0.16 -12.04
CA ASP A 40 -20.15 0.67 -12.19
C ASP A 40 -18.92 0.09 -11.45
N PRO A 41 -17.70 0.39 -11.92
CA PRO A 41 -16.46 0.01 -11.25
C PRO A 41 -16.32 0.70 -9.88
N PRO A 42 -15.58 0.09 -8.93
CA PRO A 42 -15.32 0.70 -7.63
C PRO A 42 -14.45 1.96 -7.76
N ASN A 43 -14.88 3.07 -7.13
CA ASN A 43 -14.06 4.27 -7.01
C ASN A 43 -12.94 4.05 -5.97
N LEU A 44 -11.72 3.84 -6.45
CA LEU A 44 -10.55 3.56 -5.62
C LEU A 44 -10.16 4.73 -4.69
N LEU A 45 -10.38 5.96 -5.13
CA LEU A 45 -9.97 7.18 -4.44
C LEU A 45 -11.12 7.89 -3.71
N ALA A 46 -12.28 7.24 -3.58
CA ALA A 46 -13.45 7.79 -2.90
C ALA A 46 -13.13 8.32 -1.49
N ALA A 47 -12.25 7.63 -0.76
CA ALA A 47 -11.83 8.02 0.59
C ALA A 47 -11.11 9.38 0.64
N LEU A 48 -10.51 9.82 -0.47
CA LEU A 48 -9.80 11.09 -0.57
C LEU A 48 -10.73 12.29 -0.82
N GLN A 49 -11.91 12.05 -1.38
CA GLN A 49 -12.86 13.11 -1.75
C GLN A 49 -13.55 13.74 -0.52
N GLY A 50 -13.70 12.98 0.57
CA GLY A 50 -14.40 13.41 1.79
C GLY A 50 -13.58 14.26 2.77
N GLY A 51 -12.34 14.63 2.41
CA GLY A 51 -11.43 15.39 3.27
C GLY A 51 -10.88 14.60 4.48
N GLU A 52 -9.78 15.10 5.03
CA GLU A 52 -9.18 14.54 6.25
C GLU A 52 -9.91 15.07 7.49
N MET A 53 -10.33 14.17 8.38
CA MET A 53 -10.88 14.56 9.69
C MET A 53 -9.76 14.84 10.70
N PRO A 54 -9.90 15.81 11.60
CA PRO A 54 -8.94 15.99 12.70
C PRO A 54 -9.03 14.84 13.71
N PRO A 55 -8.03 14.69 14.60
CA PRO A 55 -8.16 13.84 15.77
C PRO A 55 -9.38 14.22 16.62
N PRO A 56 -10.03 13.26 17.31
CA PRO A 56 -11.10 13.54 18.25
C PRO A 56 -10.66 14.50 19.36
N ASP A 57 -11.59 15.31 19.89
CA ASP A 57 -11.29 16.26 20.98
C ASP A 57 -10.71 15.56 22.22
N GLU A 58 -11.15 14.33 22.51
CA GLU A 58 -10.62 13.50 23.60
C GLU A 58 -9.11 13.21 23.46
N ASP A 59 -8.62 13.08 22.22
CA ASP A 59 -7.20 12.86 21.93
C ASP A 59 -6.38 14.15 22.01
N MET A 60 -7.01 15.34 21.98
CA MET A 60 -6.31 16.62 21.99
C MET A 60 -5.80 17.03 23.37
N SER A 61 -6.41 16.51 24.45
CA SER A 61 -6.03 16.84 25.84
C SER A 61 -5.83 15.60 26.71
N PRO A 62 -4.85 14.73 26.40
CA PRO A 62 -4.56 13.54 27.18
C PRO A 62 -3.88 13.87 28.51
N SER A 63 -4.05 13.00 29.51
CA SER A 63 -3.38 13.15 30.81
C SER A 63 -1.86 12.99 30.74
N ASP A 64 -1.33 12.28 29.73
CA ASP A 64 0.11 12.15 29.48
C ASP A 64 0.59 13.29 28.55
N PRO A 65 1.45 14.21 29.04
CA PRO A 65 1.96 15.32 28.23
C PRO A 65 2.68 14.87 26.96
N ASN A 66 3.24 13.66 26.92
CA ASN A 66 3.92 13.14 25.73
C ASN A 66 2.95 12.72 24.62
N LEU A 67 1.67 12.56 24.93
CA LEU A 67 0.64 12.16 23.97
C LEU A 67 -0.18 13.34 23.46
N VAL A 68 0.08 14.56 23.91
CA VAL A 68 -0.58 15.76 23.41
C VAL A 68 -0.24 15.92 21.92
N PRO A 69 -1.25 15.90 21.02
CA PRO A 69 -1.05 16.12 19.61
C PRO A 69 -0.53 17.52 19.32
N TYR A 70 0.37 17.62 18.35
CA TYR A 70 0.81 18.89 17.78
C TYR A 70 0.71 18.83 16.25
N GLU A 71 0.46 19.98 15.64
CA GLU A 71 0.55 20.14 14.19
C GLU A 71 2.02 20.23 13.78
N GLN A 72 2.38 19.52 12.72
CA GLN A 72 3.68 19.68 12.07
C GLN A 72 3.50 20.22 10.65
N ASP A 73 4.54 20.89 10.15
CA ASP A 73 4.56 21.37 8.78
C ASP A 73 4.53 20.20 7.78
N VAL A 74 3.67 20.33 6.77
CA VAL A 74 3.67 19.44 5.61
C VAL A 74 4.82 19.81 4.67
N ARG A 75 5.25 18.85 3.84
CA ARG A 75 6.41 19.07 2.94
C ARG A 75 6.13 20.13 1.88
N PHE A 76 4.88 20.21 1.43
CA PHE A 76 4.38 21.16 0.44
C PHE A 76 2.85 21.20 0.52
N GLU A 77 2.24 22.21 -0.11
CA GLU A 77 0.79 22.36 -0.18
C GLU A 77 0.15 21.20 -0.96
N GLY A 78 -0.82 20.51 -0.36
CA GLY A 78 -1.48 19.35 -0.97
C GLY A 78 -0.77 18.01 -0.73
N ASP A 79 0.25 17.95 0.15
CA ASP A 79 0.84 16.68 0.58
C ASP A 79 -0.15 15.83 1.38
N LEU A 80 -0.73 14.81 0.74
CA LEU A 80 -1.67 13.88 1.36
C LEU A 80 -0.98 12.78 2.17
N TYR A 81 0.35 12.66 2.07
CA TYR A 81 1.10 11.63 2.77
C TYR A 81 1.49 12.09 4.17
N THR A 82 2.10 13.26 4.32
CA THR A 82 2.65 13.70 5.61
C THR A 82 1.54 13.90 6.65
N PRO A 83 1.60 13.26 7.83
CA PRO A 83 0.56 13.45 8.84
C PRO A 83 0.59 14.88 9.36
N LYS A 84 -0.54 15.59 9.28
CA LYS A 84 -0.66 16.93 9.85
C LYS A 84 -0.51 16.92 11.37
N TRP A 85 -1.14 15.95 12.03
CA TRP A 85 -1.09 15.77 13.49
C TRP A 85 -0.16 14.64 13.89
N VAL A 86 0.69 14.92 14.87
CA VAL A 86 1.65 13.96 15.42
C VAL A 86 1.60 14.01 16.94
N ARG A 87 1.81 12.86 17.58
CA ARG A 87 1.98 12.76 19.03
C ARG A 87 3.04 11.73 19.40
N GLY A 88 3.44 11.70 20.67
CA GLY A 88 4.42 10.73 21.17
C GLY A 88 5.85 11.07 20.77
N HIS A 89 6.79 10.28 21.31
CA HIS A 89 8.22 10.42 21.10
C HIS A 89 8.87 9.08 20.75
N GLY A 90 9.99 9.14 20.03
CA GLY A 90 10.84 7.99 19.73
C GLY A 90 10.06 6.84 19.09
N ASN A 91 10.08 5.68 19.75
CA ASN A 91 9.45 4.47 19.22
C ASN A 91 7.91 4.49 19.28
N ARG A 92 7.34 5.40 20.07
CA ARG A 92 5.90 5.57 20.24
C ARG A 92 5.38 6.81 19.49
N ARG A 93 6.18 7.39 18.59
CA ARG A 93 5.73 8.50 17.74
C ARG A 93 4.66 7.99 16.78
N GLU A 94 3.53 8.68 16.75
CA GLU A 94 2.35 8.33 15.97
C GLU A 94 1.95 9.49 15.06
N GLY A 95 1.52 9.18 13.84
CA GLY A 95 0.88 10.11 12.93
C GLY A 95 -0.61 9.83 12.82
N TRP A 96 -1.43 10.88 12.78
CA TRP A 96 -2.86 10.76 12.55
C TRP A 96 -3.18 10.58 11.07
N CYS A 97 -4.03 9.60 10.75
CA CYS A 97 -4.64 9.45 9.44
C CYS A 97 -6.11 9.87 9.49
N GLY A 98 -6.43 11.05 8.96
CA GLY A 98 -7.80 11.59 8.88
C GLY A 98 -8.61 11.10 7.67
N ILE A 99 -7.97 10.38 6.74
CA ILE A 99 -8.62 9.78 5.57
C ILE A 99 -9.39 8.52 5.99
N CYS A 100 -8.87 7.76 6.95
CA CYS A 100 -9.57 6.66 7.58
C CYS A 100 -10.91 7.13 8.18
N LYS A 101 -11.95 6.30 8.08
CA LYS A 101 -13.27 6.56 8.67
C LYS A 101 -13.65 5.38 9.58
N PRO A 102 -13.61 5.54 10.92
CA PRO A 102 -13.09 6.70 11.64
C PRO A 102 -11.57 6.87 11.48
N GLY A 103 -11.06 8.08 11.75
CA GLY A 103 -9.63 8.37 11.71
C GLY A 103 -8.85 7.57 12.75
N ARG A 104 -7.52 7.47 12.58
CA ARG A 104 -6.68 6.64 13.47
C ARG A 104 -5.26 7.14 13.64
N TRP A 105 -4.72 6.92 14.84
CA TRP A 105 -3.29 7.08 15.14
C TRP A 105 -2.52 5.84 14.70
N LEU A 106 -1.42 6.05 13.97
CA LEU A 106 -0.58 4.97 13.45
C LEU A 106 0.88 5.21 13.82
N VAL A 107 1.51 4.19 14.37
CA VAL A 107 2.92 4.22 14.76
C VAL A 107 3.80 4.45 13.53
N LEU A 108 4.70 5.43 13.61
CA LEU A 108 5.59 5.77 12.51
C LEU A 108 6.76 4.78 12.40
N LYS A 109 7.33 4.35 13.53
CA LYS A 109 8.56 3.53 13.57
C LYS A 109 8.42 2.17 12.89
N ASN A 110 7.25 1.53 12.98
CA ASN A 110 7.00 0.23 12.37
C ASN A 110 6.37 0.33 10.97
N SER A 111 6.41 1.52 10.36
CA SER A 111 5.86 1.81 9.04
C SER A 111 4.34 1.62 8.93
N ALA A 112 3.59 1.47 10.03
CA ALA A 112 2.13 1.28 9.97
C ALA A 112 1.44 2.42 9.21
N PHE A 113 1.87 3.66 9.46
CA PHE A 113 1.39 4.84 8.73
C PHE A 113 1.70 4.79 7.22
N TRP A 114 2.90 4.33 6.85
CA TRP A 114 3.27 4.17 5.44
C TRP A 114 2.42 3.12 4.72
N TYR A 115 2.23 1.95 5.35
CA TYR A 115 1.40 0.88 4.80
C TYR A 115 -0.04 1.33 4.63
N ASP A 116 -0.58 2.09 5.59
CA ASP A 116 -1.92 2.63 5.51
C ASP A 116 -2.10 3.61 4.35
N LYS A 117 -1.31 4.68 4.32
CA LYS A 117 -1.38 5.70 3.27
C LYS A 117 -1.19 5.07 1.89
N SER A 118 -0.23 4.15 1.74
CA SER A 118 0.08 3.54 0.44
C SER A 118 -0.98 2.52 -0.01
N PHE A 119 -1.43 1.60 0.86
CA PHE A 119 -2.22 0.44 0.41
C PHE A 119 -3.69 0.46 0.83
N THR A 120 -4.08 1.36 1.74
CA THR A 120 -5.48 1.65 2.03
C THR A 120 -5.97 2.82 1.19
N HIS A 121 -5.17 3.88 1.09
CA HIS A 121 -5.59 5.16 0.49
C HIS A 121 -4.94 5.46 -0.86
N GLY A 122 -3.97 4.63 -1.30
CA GLY A 122 -3.35 4.77 -2.60
C GLY A 122 -2.47 6.01 -2.72
N ILE A 123 -1.84 6.47 -1.65
CA ILE A 123 -1.00 7.67 -1.64
C ILE A 123 0.48 7.29 -1.65
N SER A 124 1.22 7.88 -2.58
CA SER A 124 2.66 7.69 -2.70
C SER A 124 3.43 8.46 -1.62
N ALA A 125 4.23 7.75 -0.84
CA ALA A 125 5.11 8.36 0.17
C ALA A 125 6.15 9.33 -0.40
N ALA A 126 6.49 9.18 -1.69
CA ALA A 126 7.51 9.98 -2.33
C ALA A 126 6.94 11.26 -2.97
N THR A 127 5.73 11.20 -3.52
CA THR A 127 5.12 12.35 -4.22
C THR A 127 4.04 13.04 -3.38
N GLY A 128 3.65 12.47 -2.24
CA GLY A 128 2.54 12.97 -1.42
C GLY A 128 1.18 12.95 -2.13
N SER A 129 1.10 12.38 -3.32
CA SER A 129 -0.08 12.40 -4.19
C SER A 129 -0.66 10.98 -4.37
N PRO A 130 -1.92 10.86 -4.82
CA PRO A 130 -2.51 9.56 -5.15
C PRO A 130 -1.72 8.86 -6.26
N PHE A 131 -1.75 7.53 -6.25
CA PHE A 131 -1.28 6.71 -7.37
C PHE A 131 -2.14 6.94 -8.60
N GLU A 132 -1.55 6.70 -9.77
CA GLU A 132 -2.26 6.75 -11.05
C GLU A 132 -3.45 5.80 -11.03
N GLU A 133 -4.60 6.30 -11.47
CA GLU A 133 -5.81 5.52 -11.66
C GLU A 133 -5.69 4.63 -12.91
N PRO A 134 -6.51 3.57 -13.02
CA PRO A 134 -6.59 2.79 -14.25
C PRO A 134 -6.94 3.66 -15.46
N LEU A 135 -6.32 3.39 -16.60
CA LEU A 135 -6.69 4.05 -17.87
C LEU A 135 -8.08 3.63 -18.36
N ASP A 136 -8.45 2.40 -18.03
CA ASP A 136 -9.73 1.80 -18.36
C ASP A 136 -10.09 0.76 -17.29
N THR A 137 -11.36 0.41 -17.19
CA THR A 137 -11.86 -0.57 -16.22
C THR A 137 -12.84 -1.53 -16.87
N ARG A 138 -12.76 -2.82 -16.54
CA ARG A 138 -13.65 -3.86 -17.05
C ARG A 138 -13.94 -4.93 -16.03
N ARG A 139 -14.98 -5.73 -16.27
CA ARG A 139 -15.18 -7.00 -15.54
C ARG A 139 -14.23 -8.07 -16.07
N MET A 140 -13.67 -8.88 -15.17
CA MET A 140 -12.72 -9.94 -15.48
C MET A 140 -13.39 -11.03 -16.34
N VAL A 141 -12.67 -11.49 -17.36
CA VAL A 141 -13.14 -12.59 -18.22
C VAL A 141 -13.20 -13.89 -17.41
N GLY A 142 -14.36 -14.53 -17.37
CA GLY A 142 -14.58 -15.77 -16.60
C GLY A 142 -14.88 -15.57 -15.11
N ASN A 143 -14.83 -14.33 -14.60
CA ASN A 143 -15.27 -13.99 -13.25
C ASN A 143 -15.85 -12.56 -13.20
N PRO A 144 -17.12 -12.36 -13.59
CA PRO A 144 -17.70 -11.03 -13.73
C PRO A 144 -17.78 -10.26 -12.41
N ASP A 145 -17.67 -10.91 -11.25
CA ASP A 145 -17.70 -10.25 -9.93
C ASP A 145 -16.42 -9.46 -9.61
N VAL A 146 -15.36 -9.67 -10.40
CA VAL A 146 -14.08 -8.99 -10.21
C VAL A 146 -13.91 -7.90 -11.26
N TRP A 147 -13.69 -6.68 -10.78
CA TRP A 147 -13.25 -5.57 -11.63
C TRP A 147 -11.74 -5.56 -11.78
N GLU A 148 -11.28 -5.32 -13.01
CA GLU A 148 -9.89 -5.08 -13.37
C GLU A 148 -9.73 -3.67 -13.94
N GLY A 149 -8.54 -3.09 -13.74
CA GLY A 149 -8.12 -1.84 -14.35
C GLY A 149 -6.96 -2.05 -15.32
N LEU A 150 -6.87 -1.24 -16.37
CA LEU A 150 -5.74 -1.23 -17.28
C LEU A 150 -4.65 -0.30 -16.75
N CYS A 151 -3.47 -0.84 -16.47
CA CYS A 151 -2.34 -0.04 -16.03
C CYS A 151 -1.67 0.66 -17.22
N GLY A 152 -1.63 1.99 -17.23
CA GLY A 152 -0.97 2.77 -18.29
C GLY A 152 0.55 2.64 -18.37
N SER A 153 1.18 1.95 -17.41
CA SER A 153 2.64 1.80 -17.36
C SER A 153 3.14 0.49 -17.96
N CYS A 154 2.45 -0.62 -17.65
CA CYS A 154 2.80 -1.95 -18.13
C CYS A 154 1.80 -2.51 -19.14
N ASN A 155 0.67 -1.83 -19.33
CA ASN A 155 -0.40 -2.22 -20.25
C ASN A 155 -1.08 -3.56 -19.89
N ASP A 156 -1.00 -3.96 -18.61
CA ASP A 156 -1.66 -5.15 -18.08
C ASP A 156 -2.98 -4.82 -17.39
N TRP A 157 -3.90 -5.80 -17.41
CA TRP A 157 -5.14 -5.76 -16.65
C TRP A 157 -4.91 -6.30 -15.24
N ILE A 158 -5.21 -5.48 -14.23
CA ILE A 158 -4.93 -5.77 -12.82
C ILE A 158 -6.22 -5.75 -12.02
N PRO A 159 -6.51 -6.75 -11.18
CA PRO A 159 -7.66 -6.73 -10.29
C PRO A 159 -7.65 -5.48 -9.40
N LEU A 160 -8.78 -4.78 -9.33
CA LEU A 160 -8.90 -3.55 -8.54
C LEU A 160 -8.93 -3.87 -7.04
N VAL A 161 -9.83 -4.75 -6.63
CA VAL A 161 -10.01 -5.20 -5.25
C VAL A 161 -9.70 -6.69 -5.11
N SER A 162 -9.24 -7.09 -3.94
CA SER A 162 -9.11 -8.53 -3.64
C SER A 162 -10.45 -9.06 -3.16
N SER A 163 -10.88 -10.20 -3.69
CA SER A 163 -12.13 -10.88 -3.28
C SER A 163 -12.17 -11.29 -1.80
N LYS A 164 -11.03 -11.27 -1.09
CA LYS A 164 -10.90 -11.80 0.29
C LYS A 164 -10.33 -10.82 1.32
N LYS A 165 -9.79 -9.65 0.92
CA LYS A 165 -9.07 -8.74 1.84
C LYS A 165 -9.45 -7.28 1.64
N LYS A 166 -9.54 -6.55 2.76
CA LYS A 166 -9.55 -5.08 2.79
C LYS A 166 -8.20 -4.58 2.26
N GLY A 167 -8.21 -3.94 1.09
CA GLY A 167 -7.02 -3.36 0.48
C GLY A 167 -6.96 -3.63 -1.02
N THR A 168 -6.84 -2.57 -1.79
CA THR A 168 -6.90 -2.63 -3.25
C THR A 168 -5.67 -3.37 -3.77
N THR A 169 -5.89 -4.34 -4.66
CA THR A 169 -4.78 -5.01 -5.36
C THR A 169 -4.11 -4.01 -6.31
N TRP A 170 -4.89 -3.04 -6.81
CA TRP A 170 -4.42 -1.91 -7.59
C TRP A 170 -3.27 -1.13 -6.93
N PHE A 171 -3.43 -0.64 -5.69
CA PHE A 171 -2.39 0.21 -5.07
C PHE A 171 -1.07 -0.53 -4.85
N ARG A 172 -1.13 -1.84 -4.55
CA ARG A 172 0.08 -2.67 -4.48
C ARG A 172 0.78 -2.77 -5.84
N HIS A 173 0.02 -2.88 -6.92
CA HIS A 173 0.56 -2.88 -8.28
C HIS A 173 1.15 -1.50 -8.64
N ALA A 174 0.39 -0.42 -8.46
CA ALA A 174 0.83 0.94 -8.77
C ALA A 174 2.11 1.33 -8.03
N TYR A 175 2.23 0.95 -6.74
CA TYR A 175 3.47 1.13 -6.00
C TYR A 175 4.67 0.43 -6.66
N LYS A 176 4.53 -0.86 -7.05
CA LYS A 176 5.62 -1.61 -7.69
C LYS A 176 6.05 -0.97 -9.00
N VAL A 177 5.10 -0.57 -9.82
CA VAL A 177 5.34 0.11 -11.10
C VAL A 177 6.07 1.43 -10.88
N LEU A 178 5.62 2.24 -9.91
CA LEU A 178 6.29 3.50 -9.56
C LEU A 178 7.74 3.26 -9.15
N GLN A 179 8.00 2.24 -8.34
CA GLN A 179 9.36 1.88 -7.93
C GLN A 179 10.22 1.42 -9.13
N GLN A 180 9.67 0.63 -10.04
CA GLN A 180 10.37 0.21 -11.27
C GLN A 180 10.71 1.39 -12.19
N ARG A 181 9.78 2.32 -12.39
CA ARG A 181 10.00 3.56 -13.16
C ARG A 181 11.13 4.39 -12.55
N LYS A 182 11.12 4.57 -11.23
CA LYS A 182 12.19 5.27 -10.52
C LYS A 182 13.54 4.61 -10.71
N HIS A 183 13.64 3.29 -10.60
CA HIS A 183 14.92 2.60 -10.83
C HIS A 183 15.41 2.78 -12.27
N ARG A 184 14.50 2.71 -13.27
CA ARG A 184 14.85 2.93 -14.68
C ARG A 184 15.39 4.34 -14.95
N LEU A 185 14.80 5.37 -14.34
CA LEU A 185 15.26 6.75 -14.49
C LEU A 185 16.60 7.04 -13.81
N GLN A 186 16.99 6.23 -12.83
CA GLN A 186 18.26 6.36 -12.11
C GLN A 186 19.41 5.58 -12.77
N MET A 187 19.13 4.71 -13.75
CA MET A 187 20.17 4.03 -14.51
C MET A 187 20.67 4.92 -15.66
N PRO A 188 21.99 5.12 -15.81
CA PRO A 188 22.51 5.81 -16.98
C PRO A 188 22.16 5.02 -18.26
N PRO A 189 21.95 5.69 -19.41
CA PRO A 189 21.70 4.98 -20.65
C PRO A 189 22.88 4.05 -20.93
N HIS A 190 22.64 2.74 -21.01
CA HIS A 190 23.62 1.85 -21.61
C HIS A 190 23.79 2.32 -23.06
N GLN A 191 25.03 2.68 -23.44
CA GLN A 191 25.37 2.90 -24.85
C GLN A 191 24.96 1.66 -25.63
N GLU A 192 23.96 1.81 -26.48
CA GLU A 192 23.62 0.83 -27.50
C GLU A 192 24.83 0.78 -28.45
N SER A 193 25.65 -0.27 -28.30
CA SER A 193 26.75 -0.55 -29.21
C SER A 193 26.17 -0.73 -30.60
N ALA A 194 26.43 0.22 -31.49
CA ALA A 194 26.04 0.15 -32.89
C ALA A 194 26.48 -1.20 -33.51
N PRO A 195 25.67 -1.81 -34.40
CA PRO A 195 26.10 -2.97 -35.16
C PRO A 195 27.34 -2.59 -35.96
N GLY A 196 28.44 -3.32 -35.75
CA GLY A 196 29.70 -3.11 -36.46
C GLY A 196 29.51 -3.29 -37.96
N PRO A 197 30.31 -2.59 -38.80
CA PRO A 197 30.14 -2.63 -40.24
C PRO A 197 30.43 -4.05 -40.74
N GLU A 198 29.51 -4.54 -41.57
CA GLU A 198 29.61 -5.80 -42.28
C GLU A 198 30.91 -5.86 -43.10
N GLY A 199 31.72 -6.89 -42.85
CA GLY A 199 32.97 -7.13 -43.56
C GLY A 199 32.70 -7.45 -45.03
N CYS A 200 33.02 -6.48 -45.89
CA CYS A 200 33.08 -6.67 -47.33
C CYS A 200 34.12 -7.76 -47.68
N GLY A 201 33.69 -8.75 -48.45
CA GLY A 201 34.49 -9.91 -48.84
C GLY A 201 35.76 -9.57 -49.62
N GLN A 202 36.73 -10.47 -49.55
CA GLN A 202 37.88 -10.52 -50.46
C GLN A 202 37.73 -11.72 -51.40
N PRO A 203 38.06 -11.58 -52.70
CA PRO A 203 37.99 -12.68 -53.65
C PRO A 203 39.22 -13.59 -53.53
N ALA A 204 39.00 -14.85 -53.91
CA ALA A 204 40.00 -15.90 -53.98
C ALA A 204 41.08 -15.60 -55.04
N SER A 205 42.31 -16.02 -54.72
CA SER A 205 43.41 -16.26 -55.67
C SER A 205 43.87 -17.69 -55.53
#